data_AF-A0A7K2LW94-F1
#
_entry.id   AF-A0A7K2LW94-F1
#
_cell.length_a   1.000
_cell.length_b   1.000
_cell.length_c   1.000
_cell.angle_alpha   90.00
_cell.angle_beta   90.00
_cell.angle_gamma   90.00
#
_symmetry.space_group_name_H-M   'P 1'
#
loop_
_entity.id
_entity.type
_entity.pdbx_description
1 polymer ?
#
loop_
_entity_poly.entity_id
_entity_poly.type
_entity_poly.pdbx_seq_one_letter_code
_entity_poly.pdbx_strand_id
1 'polypeptide(L)'
;IEDAGRLRDALGTALPVGVPEAFTEPVKDPLGDLLARYARTHGPFTSATAAARFGLGVAVTDGALHRLAGAGRVVQGEFHPAGIGQEWCDAAVLR
;
A
#
# COMPACT_ATOMS: atom_id res chain seq x y z
N ILE A 1 -2.92 5.44 -14.74
CA ILE A 1 -2.12 6.08 -15.81
C ILE A 1 -1.70 7.48 -15.40
N GLU A 2 -2.42 8.28 -14.59
CA GLU A 2 -1.88 9.61 -14.21
C GLU A 2 -0.73 9.46 -13.24
N ASP A 3 -0.90 8.52 -12.31
CA ASP A 3 0.19 8.07 -11.48
C ASP A 3 1.26 7.30 -12.27
N ALA A 4 1.11 7.00 -13.58
CA ALA A 4 2.23 6.45 -14.36
C ALA A 4 3.34 7.49 -14.57
N GLY A 5 2.99 8.77 -14.69
CA GLY A 5 3.96 9.87 -14.70
C GLY A 5 4.64 10.05 -13.34
N ARG A 6 3.89 9.93 -12.24
CA ARG A 6 4.42 10.05 -10.86
C ARG A 6 5.21 8.83 -10.41
N LEU A 7 4.88 7.64 -10.91
CA LEU A 7 5.59 6.38 -10.65
C LEU A 7 6.92 6.30 -11.43
N ARG A 8 7.00 6.95 -12.60
CA ARG A 8 8.23 7.07 -13.41
C ARG A 8 9.36 7.71 -12.60
N ASP A 9 9.13 8.92 -12.09
CA ASP A 9 10.18 9.72 -11.43
C ASP A 9 10.56 9.18 -10.05
N ALA A 10 9.65 8.46 -9.38
CA ALA A 10 9.88 7.92 -8.04
C ALA A 10 10.66 6.59 -8.00
N LEU A 11 10.72 5.83 -9.11
CA LEU A 11 11.24 4.45 -9.11
C LEU A 11 12.32 4.15 -10.18
N GLY A 12 12.61 5.09 -11.08
CA GLY A 12 13.77 4.99 -11.99
C GLY A 12 13.75 3.80 -12.96
N THR A 13 12.59 3.17 -13.16
CA THR A 13 12.45 1.97 -14.01
C THR A 13 11.72 2.30 -15.31
N ALA A 14 12.20 1.74 -16.42
CA ALA A 14 11.63 1.99 -17.75
C ALA A 14 10.25 1.32 -17.87
N LEU A 15 9.20 2.12 -18.09
CA LEU A 15 7.85 1.62 -18.32
C LEU A 15 7.78 0.90 -19.69
N PRO A 16 7.21 -0.31 -19.78
CA PRO A 16 6.93 -0.96 -21.06
C PRO A 16 5.89 -0.16 -21.85
N VAL A 17 6.09 -0.06 -23.17
CA VAL A 17 5.21 0.70 -24.06
C VAL A 17 3.86 0.00 -24.22
N GLY A 18 2.74 0.76 -24.20
CA GLY A 18 1.40 0.21 -24.50
C GLY A 18 0.30 0.50 -23.48
N VAL A 19 0.55 1.31 -22.45
CA VAL A 19 -0.51 1.75 -21.53
C VAL A 19 -1.28 2.93 -22.18
N PRO A 20 -2.63 2.90 -22.31
CA PRO A 20 -3.44 4.02 -22.84
C PRO A 20 -3.29 5.31 -22.03
N GLU A 21 -4.01 6.38 -22.36
CA GLU A 21 -4.08 7.57 -21.49
C GLU A 21 -5.22 7.49 -20.45
N ALA A 22 -6.36 6.86 -20.74
CA ALA A 22 -7.61 7.00 -19.95
C ALA A 22 -7.62 6.74 -18.42
N PHE A 23 -6.67 6.03 -17.80
CA PHE A 23 -6.54 6.07 -16.33
C PHE A 23 -5.62 7.22 -15.86
N THR A 24 -5.40 8.26 -16.69
CA THR A 24 -4.85 9.59 -16.34
C THR A 24 -5.92 10.43 -15.64
N GLU A 25 -6.45 9.86 -14.54
CA GLU A 25 -7.11 10.39 -13.32
C GLU A 25 -6.19 10.87 -12.17
N PRO A 26 -6.24 12.09 -11.58
CA PRO A 26 -5.24 12.52 -10.60
C PRO A 26 -5.53 12.01 -9.18
N VAL A 27 -5.03 10.82 -8.82
CA VAL A 27 -5.29 10.29 -7.47
C VAL A 27 -4.49 11.06 -6.42
N LYS A 28 -5.16 11.49 -5.35
CA LYS A 28 -4.56 12.29 -4.26
C LYS A 28 -3.59 11.48 -3.37
N ASP A 29 -3.88 10.20 -3.16
CA ASP A 29 -3.01 9.25 -2.45
C ASP A 29 -3.08 7.85 -3.09
N PRO A 30 -2.47 7.64 -4.27
CA PRO A 30 -2.53 6.36 -4.98
C PRO A 30 -1.93 5.21 -4.17
N LEU A 31 -0.88 5.49 -3.38
CA LEU A 31 -0.23 4.51 -2.53
C LEU A 31 -1.13 4.11 -1.36
N GLY A 32 -1.71 5.09 -0.65
CA GLY A 32 -2.66 4.83 0.43
C GLY A 32 -3.88 4.04 -0.05
N ASP A 33 -4.39 4.32 -1.25
CA ASP A 33 -5.52 3.57 -1.79
C ASP A 33 -5.17 2.16 -2.29
N LEU A 34 -3.94 1.92 -2.79
CA LEU A 34 -3.46 0.57 -3.07
C LEU A 34 -3.33 -0.26 -1.78
N LEU A 35 -2.71 0.30 -0.75
CA LEU A 35 -2.51 -0.38 0.53
C LEU A 35 -3.84 -0.60 1.29
N ALA A 36 -4.77 0.36 1.26
CA ALA A 36 -6.10 0.18 1.85
C ALA A 36 -6.95 -0.86 1.09
N ARG A 37 -6.81 -0.98 -0.25
CA ARG A 37 -7.43 -2.09 -1.02
C ARG A 37 -6.84 -3.44 -0.63
N TYR A 38 -5.53 -3.50 -0.44
CA TYR A 38 -4.83 -4.72 0.00
C TYR A 38 -5.29 -5.15 1.39
N ALA A 39 -5.31 -4.23 2.37
CA ALA A 39 -5.71 -4.51 3.74
C ALA A 39 -7.13 -5.11 3.86
N ARG A 40 -8.11 -4.63 3.07
CA ARG A 40 -9.48 -5.17 3.03
C ARG A 40 -9.58 -6.63 2.61
N THR A 41 -8.55 -7.19 2.00
CA THR A 41 -8.59 -8.51 1.35
C THR A 41 -7.45 -9.45 1.78
N HIS A 42 -6.43 -8.95 2.47
CA HIS A 42 -5.18 -9.67 2.77
C HIS A 42 -4.63 -9.35 4.18
N GLY A 43 -5.49 -9.19 5.19
CA GLY A 43 -5.09 -9.00 6.60
C GLY A 43 -5.10 -10.31 7.41
N PRO A 44 -4.20 -10.48 8.41
CA PRO A 44 -3.08 -9.59 8.76
C PRO A 44 -1.87 -9.74 7.82
N PHE A 45 -1.07 -8.67 7.69
CA PHE A 45 0.16 -8.65 6.89
C PHE A 45 1.22 -7.71 7.47
N THR A 46 2.51 -7.94 7.19
CA THR A 46 3.60 -7.03 7.58
C THR A 46 3.87 -5.97 6.50
N SER A 47 4.49 -4.85 6.88
CA SER A 47 4.96 -3.82 5.94
C SER A 47 5.87 -4.39 4.84
N ALA A 48 6.67 -5.42 5.17
CA ALA A 48 7.54 -6.11 4.22
C ALA A 48 6.75 -6.95 3.19
N THR A 49 5.70 -7.65 3.60
CA THR A 49 4.83 -8.42 2.69
C THR A 49 4.13 -7.50 1.68
N ALA A 50 3.56 -6.39 2.13
CA ALA A 50 2.95 -5.41 1.23
C ALA A 50 3.98 -4.73 0.31
N ALA A 51 5.17 -4.39 0.83
CA ALA A 51 6.25 -3.81 0.04
C ALA A 51 6.68 -4.74 -1.10
N ALA A 52 6.95 -6.02 -0.80
CA ALA A 52 7.29 -7.03 -1.79
C ALA A 52 6.16 -7.24 -2.83
N ARG A 53 4.89 -7.24 -2.39
CA ARG A 53 3.72 -7.42 -3.26
C ARG A 53 3.55 -6.32 -4.32
N PHE A 54 4.04 -5.11 -4.04
CA PHE A 54 3.89 -3.93 -4.90
C PHE A 54 5.21 -3.38 -5.46
N GLY A 55 6.36 -4.00 -5.16
CA GLY A 55 7.68 -3.53 -5.62
C GLY A 55 8.13 -2.21 -4.96
N LEU A 56 7.73 -1.98 -3.70
CA LEU A 56 7.99 -0.75 -2.96
C LEU A 56 9.11 -0.92 -1.93
N GLY A 57 9.70 0.20 -1.49
CA GLY A 57 10.59 0.21 -0.33
C GLY A 57 9.81 0.03 0.97
N VAL A 58 10.28 -0.85 1.87
CA VAL A 58 9.59 -1.19 3.13
C VAL A 58 9.28 0.06 3.97
N ALA A 59 10.24 0.98 4.13
CA ALA A 59 10.03 2.22 4.89
C ALA A 59 8.96 3.16 4.27
N VAL A 60 8.83 3.17 2.94
CA VAL A 60 7.80 3.95 2.23
C VAL A 60 6.42 3.34 2.45
N THR A 61 6.33 2.01 2.37
CA THR A 61 5.11 1.24 2.67
C THR A 61 4.69 1.42 4.13
N ASP A 62 5.62 1.29 5.06
CA ASP A 62 5.38 1.42 6.50
C ASP A 62 4.89 2.82 6.88
N GLY A 63 5.55 3.87 6.38
CA GLY A 63 5.11 5.25 6.59
C GLY A 63 3.76 5.57 5.94
N ALA A 64 3.36 4.86 4.87
CA ALA A 64 2.02 4.97 4.30
C ALA A 64 0.96 4.24 5.14
N LEU A 65 1.30 3.06 5.69
CA LEU A 65 0.42 2.31 6.61
C LEU A 65 0.19 3.09 7.91
N HIS A 66 1.22 3.75 8.47
CA HIS A 66 1.06 4.66 9.61
C HIS A 66 0.10 5.83 9.31
N ARG A 67 0.15 6.43 8.11
CA ARG A 67 -0.84 7.47 7.72
C ARG A 67 -2.25 6.90 7.59
N LEU A 68 -2.41 5.70 7.04
CA LEU A 68 -3.70 5.02 6.95
C LEU A 68 -4.26 4.66 8.34
N ALA A 69 -3.39 4.32 9.30
CA ALA A 69 -3.78 4.06 10.68
C ALA A 69 -4.21 5.33 11.42
N GLY A 70 -3.46 6.43 11.24
CA GLY A 70 -3.88 7.76 11.71
C GLY A 70 -5.21 8.24 11.10
N ALA A 71 -5.57 7.74 9.92
CA ALA A 71 -6.86 7.96 9.28
C ALA A 71 -7.93 6.90 9.61
N GLY A 72 -7.65 5.95 10.52
CA GLY A 72 -8.58 4.88 10.91
C GLY A 72 -8.95 3.89 9.81
N ARG A 73 -8.19 3.83 8.70
CA ARG A 73 -8.43 2.90 7.58
C ARG A 73 -7.80 1.52 7.80
N VAL A 74 -6.69 1.47 8.51
CA VAL A 74 -6.03 0.23 8.94
C VAL A 74 -5.74 0.29 10.43
N VAL A 75 -5.46 -0.86 11.03
CA VAL A 75 -5.04 -1.02 12.43
C VAL A 75 -3.69 -1.70 12.49
N GLN A 76 -2.87 -1.29 13.46
CA GLN A 76 -1.56 -1.88 13.76
C GLN A 76 -1.68 -2.80 14.98
N GLY A 77 -0.97 -3.92 14.98
CA GLY A 77 -0.90 -4.81 16.14
C GLY A 77 -0.17 -6.11 15.84
N GLU A 78 -0.10 -6.98 16.84
CA GLU A 78 0.34 -8.38 16.70
C GLU A 78 -0.93 -9.23 16.59
N PHE A 79 -1.31 -9.59 15.37
CA PHE A 79 -2.60 -10.27 15.09
C PHE A 79 -2.43 -11.77 14.90
N HIS A 80 -1.23 -12.24 14.56
CA HIS A 80 -0.92 -13.66 14.38
C HIS A 80 -0.19 -14.24 15.60
N PRO A 81 -0.60 -15.40 16.14
CA PRO A 81 0.03 -15.99 17.34
C PRO A 81 1.44 -16.56 17.10
N ALA A 82 1.87 -16.65 15.85
CA ALA A 82 3.25 -16.92 15.44
C ALA A 82 3.90 -15.71 14.72
N GLY A 83 3.33 -14.51 14.90
CA GLY A 83 3.69 -13.29 14.20
C GLY A 83 5.09 -12.79 14.58
N ILE A 84 5.88 -12.47 13.55
CA ILE A 84 7.20 -11.84 13.71
C ILE A 84 7.08 -10.32 13.62
N GLY A 85 6.60 -9.71 14.70
CA GLY A 85 6.51 -8.27 14.89
C GLY A 85 5.22 -7.62 14.38
N GLN A 86 5.28 -6.32 14.09
CA GLN A 86 4.11 -5.48 13.79
C GLN A 86 3.42 -5.86 12.47
N GLU A 87 2.11 -6.08 12.56
CA GLU A 87 1.22 -6.41 11.46
C GLU A 87 0.13 -5.35 11.28
N TRP A 88 -0.52 -5.40 10.11
CA TRP A 88 -1.55 -4.48 9.68
C TRP A 88 -2.79 -5.26 9.24
N CYS A 89 -3.96 -4.75 9.61
CA CYS A 89 -5.27 -5.24 9.19
C CYS A 89 -6.15 -4.07 8.74
N ASP A 90 -7.19 -4.33 7.94
CA ASP A 90 -8.24 -3.33 7.74
C ASP A 90 -8.97 -3.06 9.05
N ALA A 91 -9.33 -1.80 9.32
CA ALA A 91 -10.00 -1.42 10.56
C ALA A 91 -11.40 -2.03 10.72
N ALA A 92 -12.00 -2.58 9.65
CA ALA A 92 -13.24 -3.36 9.73
C ALA A 92 -13.08 -4.73 10.39
N VAL A 93 -11.87 -5.27 10.53
CA VAL A 93 -11.63 -6.60 11.11
C VAL A 93 -11.85 -6.64 12.63
N LEU A 94 -11.79 -5.48 13.31
CA LEU A 94 -11.98 -5.36 14.77
C LEU A 94 -13.40 -4.88 15.15
N ARG A 95 -14.41 -5.18 14.33
CA ARG A 95 -15.82 -4.77 14.54
C ARG A 95 -16.77 -5.96 14.60
#